data_AF-A0A849TNG8-F1
#
_entry.id   AF-A0A849TNG8-F1
#
_cell.length_a   1.000
_cell.length_b   1.000
_cell.length_c   1.000
_cell.angle_alpha   90.00
_cell.angle_beta   90.00
_cell.angle_gamma   90.00
#
_symmetry.space_group_name_H-M   'P 1'
#
loop_
_entity.id
_entity.type
_entity.pdbx_description
1 polymer ?
#
loop_
_entity_poly.entity_id
_entity_poly.type
_entity_poly.pdbx_seq_one_letter_code
_entity_poly.pdbx_strand_id
1 'polypeptide(L)'
;MTTQNWRQPTDDFIHRHLGPTRADIQEMLATLGLLSLDTLTDTAIPSDIRFRRALDIPIADGEQAVLTRLKDIASQNQVYRSLIGMGYYDCVTPGVIQRNILENPAWYTQYTPYQAEISQGRLEALVNFQTMVADLTGLPLANASLLDEATAAAEAMAMCYTIARNTGDERKEFFVSRDCHPQTLAVLQTRAEPLGIVIKTGVASSVDCSRPQLCGLLLQYPATDGYVSDFSTLVTQAHEAGVLVAVATDLLALTLLRSPGEFGADIAVGSTQRFGVPISFGGPHAAFLATREEYKRQMPGRLVGVSKDVTGKPAIRLSLQTREQHIRREKATSNICTAQV
;
A
#
# COMPACT_ATOMS: atom_id res chain seq x y z
N MET A 1 32.28 43.15 1.29
CA MET A 1 30.98 43.85 1.39
C MET A 1 30.01 43.12 0.47
N THR A 2 29.22 42.20 1.02
CA THR A 2 28.15 41.54 0.26
C THR A 2 27.08 42.58 -0.03
N THR A 3 26.87 42.89 -1.30
CA THR A 3 25.76 43.73 -1.76
C THR A 3 24.46 43.10 -1.30
N GLN A 4 23.76 43.75 -0.37
CA GLN A 4 22.47 43.32 0.12
C GLN A 4 21.50 43.27 -1.06
N ASN A 5 21.12 42.06 -1.46
CA ASN A 5 20.16 41.87 -2.53
C ASN A 5 18.76 42.06 -1.96
N TRP A 6 18.27 43.30 -1.99
CA TRP A 6 16.95 43.70 -1.51
C TRP A 6 15.77 43.00 -2.23
N ARG A 7 16.05 42.19 -3.25
CA ARG A 7 15.04 41.36 -3.95
C ARG A 7 14.94 39.93 -3.42
N GLN A 8 15.76 39.53 -2.44
CA GLN A 8 15.63 38.20 -1.86
C GLN A 8 14.37 38.11 -0.97
N PRO A 9 13.59 37.02 -1.07
CA PRO A 9 12.45 36.79 -0.20
C PRO A 9 12.90 36.78 1.27
N THR A 10 12.08 37.35 2.15
CA THR A 10 12.32 37.32 3.60
C THR A 10 11.81 36.04 4.26
N ASP A 11 11.01 35.23 3.55
CA ASP A 11 10.41 33.97 3.97
C ASP A 11 11.17 32.75 3.42
N ASP A 12 12.49 32.72 3.61
CA ASP A 12 13.33 31.57 3.25
C ASP A 12 12.98 30.34 4.11
N PHE A 13 12.66 29.23 3.44
CA PHE A 13 12.24 27.98 4.07
C PHE A 13 13.39 27.24 4.77
N ILE A 14 14.65 27.46 4.36
CA ILE A 14 15.79 26.70 4.90
C ILE A 14 15.92 26.80 6.42
N HIS A 15 15.59 27.97 6.98
CA HIS A 15 15.64 28.24 8.42
C HIS A 15 14.46 27.66 9.21
N ARG A 16 13.40 27.22 8.52
CA ARG A 16 12.27 26.48 9.11
C ARG A 16 12.50 24.98 9.04
N HIS A 17 13.18 24.52 7.98
CA HIS A 17 13.46 23.11 7.74
C HIS A 17 14.64 22.60 8.58
N LEU A 18 15.74 23.35 8.64
CA LEU A 18 16.91 22.97 9.43
C LEU A 18 16.72 23.39 10.89
N GLY A 19 16.78 22.42 11.80
CA GLY A 19 16.72 22.67 13.24
C GLY A 19 17.95 23.42 13.79
N PRO A 20 19.19 22.95 13.52
CA PRO A 20 20.40 23.58 14.06
C PRO A 20 20.63 25.01 13.54
N THR A 21 20.82 25.94 14.46
CA THR A 21 21.26 27.31 14.16
C THR A 21 22.76 27.35 13.87
N ARG A 22 23.25 28.51 13.43
CA ARG A 22 24.70 28.72 13.23
C ARG A 22 25.51 28.51 14.52
N ALA A 23 24.95 28.89 15.67
CA ALA A 23 25.61 28.69 16.97
C ALA A 23 25.66 27.20 17.32
N ASP A 24 24.55 26.49 17.14
CA ASP A 24 24.48 25.04 17.38
C ASP A 24 25.48 24.28 16.48
N ILE A 25 25.55 24.66 15.19
CA ILE A 25 26.51 24.07 14.25
C ILE A 25 27.95 24.27 14.72
N GLN A 26 28.30 25.47 15.22
CA GLN A 26 29.65 25.74 15.73
C GLN A 26 29.97 24.92 16.98
N GLU A 27 29.03 24.79 17.91
CA GLU A 27 29.18 23.96 19.11
C GLU A 27 29.35 22.47 18.76
N MET A 28 28.53 21.97 17.83
CA MET A 28 28.62 20.60 17.32
C MET A 28 29.97 20.33 16.63
N LEU A 29 30.43 21.26 15.79
CA LEU A 29 31.73 21.15 15.13
C LEU A 29 32.89 21.16 16.14
N ALA A 30 32.82 22.02 17.15
CA ALA A 30 33.81 22.06 18.23
C ALA A 30 33.85 20.73 19.01
N THR A 31 32.69 20.14 19.29
CA THR A 31 32.58 18.80 19.92
C THR A 31 33.28 17.73 19.07
N LEU A 32 33.19 17.82 17.75
CA LEU A 32 33.85 16.91 16.81
C LEU A 32 35.34 17.25 16.57
N GLY A 33 35.84 18.36 17.10
CA GLY A 33 37.20 18.84 16.83
C GLY A 33 37.39 19.35 15.39
N LEU A 34 36.32 19.77 14.72
CA LEU A 34 36.32 20.23 13.33
C LEU A 34 36.11 21.76 13.25
N LEU A 35 36.65 22.38 12.21
CA LEU A 35 36.63 23.84 12.04
C LEU A 35 35.45 24.34 11.18
N SER A 36 34.86 23.48 10.35
CA SER A 36 33.79 23.86 9.43
C SER A 36 32.98 22.65 8.92
N LEU A 37 31.79 22.91 8.37
CA LEU A 37 31.00 21.92 7.65
C LEU A 37 31.71 21.41 6.38
N ASP A 38 32.54 22.24 5.74
CA ASP A 38 33.35 21.80 4.59
C ASP A 38 34.38 20.76 5.02
N THR A 39 35.10 21.00 6.13
CA THR A 39 36.06 20.03 6.69
C THR A 39 35.36 18.73 7.09
N LEU A 40 34.16 18.81 7.67
CA LEU A 40 33.34 17.63 7.97
C LEU A 40 32.99 16.85 6.69
N THR A 41 32.58 17.56 5.65
CA THR A 41 32.20 16.97 4.36
C THR A 41 33.41 16.33 3.67
N ASP A 42 34.56 16.99 3.65
CA ASP A 42 35.82 16.48 3.10
C ASP A 42 36.30 15.21 3.80
N THR A 43 36.07 15.12 5.11
CA THR A 43 36.46 13.96 5.92
C THR A 43 35.47 12.81 5.74
N ALA A 44 34.18 13.10 5.64
CA ALA A 44 33.12 12.09 5.60
C ALA A 44 32.88 11.50 4.20
N ILE A 45 33.02 12.30 3.13
CA ILE A 45 32.66 11.89 1.77
C ILE A 45 33.94 11.61 0.96
N PRO A 46 34.14 10.38 0.45
CA PRO A 46 35.27 10.07 -0.42
C PRO A 46 35.36 11.00 -1.63
N SER A 47 36.57 11.50 -1.89
CA SER A 47 36.80 12.61 -2.82
C SER A 47 36.58 12.26 -4.29
N ASP A 48 36.61 10.98 -4.64
CA ASP A 48 36.44 10.41 -5.98
C ASP A 48 34.97 10.32 -6.40
N ILE A 49 34.05 10.17 -5.44
CA ILE A 49 32.59 10.17 -5.68
C ILE A 49 31.94 11.52 -5.39
N ARG A 50 32.66 12.48 -4.79
CA ARG A 50 32.08 13.79 -4.44
C ARG A 50 31.70 14.59 -5.68
N PHE A 51 30.47 15.07 -5.71
CA PHE A 51 29.99 16.00 -6.73
C PHE A 51 30.58 17.41 -6.49
N ARG A 52 31.32 17.94 -7.48
CA ARG A 52 32.16 19.16 -7.31
C ARG A 52 31.61 20.43 -7.94
N ARG A 53 30.43 20.37 -8.55
CA ARG A 53 29.75 21.56 -9.08
C ARG A 53 28.50 21.86 -8.28
N ALA A 54 28.06 23.11 -8.29
CA ALA A 54 26.74 23.44 -7.77
C ALA A 54 25.67 22.64 -8.52
N LEU A 55 24.60 22.27 -7.83
CA LEU A 55 23.42 21.71 -8.47
C LEU A 55 22.85 22.77 -9.42
N ASP A 56 22.56 22.36 -10.65
CA ASP A 56 21.92 23.21 -11.65
C ASP A 56 20.41 23.19 -11.41
N ILE A 57 19.97 23.96 -10.42
CA ILE A 57 18.57 24.06 -9.99
C ILE A 57 18.16 25.55 -9.91
N PRO A 58 16.86 25.85 -10.10
CA PRO A 58 16.36 27.21 -9.93
C PRO A 58 16.67 27.78 -8.54
N ILE A 59 16.80 29.10 -8.47
CA ILE A 59 16.94 29.80 -7.19
C ILE A 59 15.70 29.51 -6.33
N ALA A 60 15.91 29.27 -5.03
CA ALA A 60 14.83 29.01 -4.10
C ALA A 60 13.89 30.22 -4.00
N ASP A 61 12.59 29.95 -4.11
CA ASP A 61 11.54 30.92 -3.81
C ASP A 61 11.19 30.90 -2.32
N GLY A 62 10.58 31.99 -1.85
CA GLY A 62 9.95 32.02 -0.54
C GLY A 62 8.74 31.08 -0.47
N GLU A 63 8.38 30.66 0.75
CA GLU A 63 7.27 29.72 0.99
C GLU A 63 5.95 30.17 0.37
N GLN A 64 5.60 31.46 0.47
CA GLN A 64 4.37 32.01 -0.10
C GLN A 64 4.37 32.02 -1.63
N ALA A 65 5.53 32.29 -2.23
CA ALA A 65 5.69 32.28 -3.68
C ALA A 65 5.56 30.84 -4.24
N VAL A 66 6.08 29.83 -3.51
CA VAL A 66 5.89 28.42 -3.87
C VAL A 66 4.41 28.03 -3.84
N LEU A 67 3.66 28.40 -2.79
CA LEU A 67 2.23 28.11 -2.70
C LEU A 67 1.42 28.76 -3.84
N THR A 68 1.74 30.01 -4.18
CA THR A 68 1.10 30.72 -5.30
C THR A 68 1.36 30.00 -6.61
N ARG A 69 2.63 29.67 -6.90
CA ARG A 69 2.99 28.93 -8.12
C ARG A 69 2.32 27.56 -8.19
N LEU A 70 2.28 26.82 -7.08
CA LEU A 70 1.60 25.51 -7.04
C LEU A 70 0.10 25.66 -7.31
N LYS A 71 -0.54 26.72 -6.78
CA LYS A 71 -1.94 27.03 -7.07
C LYS A 71 -2.16 27.35 -8.55
N ASP A 72 -1.27 28.09 -9.18
CA ASP A 72 -1.35 28.41 -10.61
C ASP A 72 -1.25 27.14 -11.47
N ILE A 73 -0.33 26.22 -11.13
CA ILE A 73 -0.23 24.92 -11.79
C ILE A 73 -1.49 24.10 -11.56
N ALA A 74 -1.95 23.98 -10.31
CA ALA A 74 -3.14 23.22 -9.96
C ALA A 74 -4.41 23.75 -10.65
N SER A 75 -4.50 25.05 -10.89
CA SER A 75 -5.64 25.70 -11.56
C SER A 75 -5.79 25.31 -13.04
N GLN A 76 -4.75 24.74 -13.65
CA GLN A 76 -4.80 24.23 -15.03
C GLN A 76 -5.51 22.89 -15.13
N ASN A 77 -5.67 22.17 -14.00
CA ASN A 77 -6.43 20.93 -13.97
C ASN A 77 -7.93 21.21 -14.15
N GLN A 78 -8.59 20.36 -14.94
CA GLN A 78 -10.03 20.42 -15.13
C GLN A 78 -10.70 19.33 -14.29
N VAL A 79 -11.51 19.76 -13.31
CA VAL A 79 -12.23 18.85 -12.41
C VAL A 79 -13.57 18.47 -13.04
N TYR A 80 -13.64 17.27 -13.63
CA TYR A 80 -14.85 16.70 -14.18
C TYR A 80 -15.57 15.79 -13.18
N ARG A 81 -16.87 15.56 -13.43
CA ARG A 81 -17.60 14.45 -12.82
C ARG A 81 -17.24 13.16 -13.58
N SER A 82 -16.19 12.50 -13.13
CA SER A 82 -15.67 11.30 -13.77
C SER A 82 -16.49 10.06 -13.37
N LEU A 83 -17.32 9.56 -14.28
CA LEU A 83 -18.07 8.31 -14.14
C LEU A 83 -17.37 7.14 -14.84
N ILE A 84 -16.03 7.17 -14.87
CA ILE A 84 -15.21 6.17 -15.56
C ILE A 84 -15.25 4.82 -14.81
N GLY A 85 -15.29 4.85 -13.47
CA GLY A 85 -15.25 3.65 -12.64
C GLY A 85 -13.85 3.02 -12.66
N MET A 86 -13.75 1.77 -13.09
CA MET A 86 -12.48 1.05 -13.24
C MET A 86 -11.64 1.01 -11.94
N GLY A 87 -12.30 0.90 -10.78
CA GLY A 87 -11.64 0.81 -9.47
C GLY A 87 -11.47 2.15 -8.74
N TYR A 88 -11.83 3.28 -9.39
CA TYR A 88 -11.80 4.60 -8.78
C TYR A 88 -13.18 5.25 -8.85
N TYR A 89 -13.73 5.61 -7.69
CA TYR A 89 -15.08 6.12 -7.58
C TYR A 89 -15.06 7.36 -6.67
N ASP A 90 -15.64 8.46 -7.17
CA ASP A 90 -15.69 9.68 -6.37
C ASP A 90 -16.49 9.44 -5.08
N CYS A 91 -16.06 10.07 -4.00
CA CYS A 91 -16.64 9.88 -2.68
C CYS A 91 -16.48 11.14 -1.84
N VAL A 92 -17.34 11.28 -0.83
CA VAL A 92 -17.24 12.40 0.11
C VAL A 92 -16.29 12.00 1.23
N THR A 93 -15.13 12.67 1.31
CA THR A 93 -14.30 12.63 2.51
C THR A 93 -15.00 13.41 3.62
N PRO A 94 -15.37 12.78 4.75
CA PRO A 94 -16.01 13.50 5.84
C PRO A 94 -15.08 14.61 6.36
N GLY A 95 -15.57 15.85 6.42
CA GLY A 95 -14.74 17.00 6.79
C GLY A 95 -14.07 16.87 8.17
N VAL A 96 -14.69 16.13 9.09
CA VAL A 96 -14.09 15.81 10.40
C VAL A 96 -12.87 14.88 10.28
N ILE A 97 -12.86 13.94 9.33
CA ILE A 97 -11.73 13.05 9.06
C ILE A 97 -10.64 13.81 8.32
N GLN A 98 -10.99 14.59 7.29
CA GLN A 98 -10.04 15.42 6.56
C GLN A 98 -9.27 16.34 7.52
N ARG A 99 -9.98 17.11 8.34
CA ARG A 99 -9.36 18.10 9.22
C ARG A 99 -8.57 17.48 10.37
N ASN A 100 -9.11 16.45 11.03
CA ASN A 100 -8.55 15.96 12.30
C ASN A 100 -7.62 14.74 12.16
N ILE A 101 -7.57 14.11 10.98
CA ILE A 101 -6.68 12.99 10.68
C ILE A 101 -5.74 13.38 9.53
N LEU A 102 -6.26 13.62 8.32
CA LEU A 102 -5.42 13.84 7.13
C LEU A 102 -4.57 15.11 7.22
N GLU A 103 -5.15 16.21 7.69
CA GLU A 103 -4.47 17.51 7.84
C GLU A 103 -3.82 17.68 9.24
N ASN A 104 -3.78 16.62 10.05
CA ASN A 104 -3.25 16.68 11.41
C ASN A 104 -1.87 16.02 11.52
N PRO A 105 -0.78 16.78 11.81
CA PRO A 105 0.56 16.22 11.89
C PRO A 105 0.72 15.15 12.97
N ALA A 106 -0.13 15.14 14.01
CA ALA A 106 -0.10 14.07 15.02
C ALA A 106 -0.55 12.70 14.47
N TRP A 107 -1.10 12.65 13.25
CA TRP A 107 -1.49 11.42 12.55
C TRP A 107 -0.54 11.02 11.42
N TYR A 108 0.07 11.98 10.72
CA TYR A 108 0.89 11.68 9.53
C TYR A 108 2.41 11.81 9.73
N THR A 109 2.90 12.33 10.87
CA THR A 109 4.36 12.52 11.06
C THR A 109 5.05 11.27 11.61
N GLN A 110 4.34 10.44 12.36
CA GLN A 110 4.85 9.16 12.85
C GLN A 110 5.06 8.15 11.73
N TYR A 111 5.94 7.18 12.00
CA TYR A 111 6.20 6.06 11.10
C TYR A 111 5.58 4.74 11.62
N THR A 112 6.01 3.64 11.03
CA THR A 112 5.63 2.27 11.39
C THR A 112 5.60 2.08 12.91
N PRO A 113 4.54 1.46 13.48
CA PRO A 113 4.40 1.23 14.93
C PRO A 113 5.32 0.11 15.45
N TYR A 114 6.65 0.28 15.31
CA TYR A 114 7.64 -0.65 15.84
C TYR A 114 7.66 -0.67 17.37
N GLN A 115 7.49 0.50 18.00
CA GLN A 115 7.36 0.66 19.45
C GLN A 115 5.86 0.69 19.80
N ALA A 116 5.30 -0.48 20.10
CA ALA A 116 3.86 -0.67 20.20
C ALA A 116 3.22 0.14 21.35
N GLU A 117 3.92 0.25 22.47
CA GLU A 117 3.48 0.89 23.72
C GLU A 117 3.11 2.37 23.52
N ILE A 118 3.83 3.06 22.64
CA ILE A 118 3.59 4.47 22.28
C ILE A 118 2.86 4.62 20.94
N SER A 119 2.24 3.55 20.46
CA SER A 119 1.61 3.49 19.14
C SER A 119 0.20 2.90 19.13
N GLN A 120 -0.40 2.68 20.32
CA GLN A 120 -1.68 2.00 20.46
C GLN A 120 -2.81 2.65 19.65
N GLY A 121 -2.88 3.99 19.56
CA GLY A 121 -3.97 4.67 18.84
C GLY A 121 -4.07 4.30 17.36
N ARG A 122 -2.94 4.35 16.61
CA ARG A 122 -2.95 3.95 15.19
C ARG A 122 -3.01 2.44 15.01
N LEU A 123 -2.47 1.67 15.96
CA LEU A 123 -2.61 0.21 15.95
C LEU A 123 -4.08 -0.21 16.10
N GLU A 124 -4.85 0.48 16.96
CA GLU A 124 -6.28 0.27 17.10
C GLU A 124 -7.05 0.65 15.83
N ALA A 125 -6.72 1.80 15.21
CA ALA A 125 -7.30 2.18 13.92
C ALA A 125 -7.05 1.12 12.83
N LEU A 126 -5.87 0.51 12.81
CA LEU A 126 -5.55 -0.59 11.89
C LEU A 126 -6.27 -1.90 12.23
N VAL A 127 -6.54 -2.19 13.50
CA VAL A 127 -7.43 -3.30 13.87
C VAL A 127 -8.83 -3.02 13.34
N ASN A 128 -9.35 -1.80 13.48
CA ASN A 128 -10.66 -1.42 12.94
C ASN A 128 -10.71 -1.58 11.42
N PHE A 129 -9.64 -1.20 10.71
CA PHE A 129 -9.50 -1.46 9.27
C PHE A 129 -9.56 -2.96 8.95
N GLN A 130 -8.78 -3.79 9.65
CA GLN A 130 -8.76 -5.23 9.44
C GLN A 130 -10.13 -5.86 9.72
N THR A 131 -10.80 -5.45 10.80
CA THR A 131 -12.14 -5.93 11.15
C THR A 131 -13.16 -5.52 10.11
N MET A 132 -13.18 -4.26 9.67
CA MET A 132 -14.07 -3.78 8.61
C MET A 132 -13.89 -4.59 7.31
N VAL A 133 -12.66 -4.84 6.90
CA VAL A 133 -12.37 -5.66 5.71
C VAL A 133 -12.84 -7.10 5.93
N ALA A 134 -12.52 -7.71 7.08
CA ALA A 134 -12.91 -9.08 7.39
C ALA A 134 -14.44 -9.26 7.37
N ASP A 135 -15.18 -8.35 8.01
CA ASP A 135 -16.64 -8.38 8.08
C ASP A 135 -17.27 -8.24 6.69
N LEU A 136 -16.83 -7.27 5.88
CA LEU A 136 -17.40 -7.03 4.55
C LEU A 136 -17.03 -8.10 3.54
N THR A 137 -15.83 -8.67 3.63
CA THR A 137 -15.37 -9.72 2.70
C THR A 137 -15.84 -11.12 3.11
N GLY A 138 -16.33 -11.30 4.34
CA GLY A 138 -16.68 -12.61 4.89
C GLY A 138 -15.47 -13.52 5.14
N LEU A 139 -14.25 -12.96 5.15
CA LEU A 139 -13.00 -13.70 5.37
C LEU A 139 -12.39 -13.33 6.73
N PRO A 140 -11.92 -14.31 7.52
CA PRO A 140 -11.61 -14.10 8.94
C PRO A 140 -10.36 -13.26 9.21
N LEU A 141 -9.47 -13.09 8.23
CA LEU A 141 -8.19 -12.42 8.45
C LEU A 141 -7.87 -11.44 7.33
N ALA A 142 -7.63 -10.17 7.68
CA ALA A 142 -7.18 -9.13 6.77
C ALA A 142 -5.86 -8.50 7.24
N ASN A 143 -5.03 -8.05 6.30
CA ASN A 143 -3.79 -7.35 6.62
C ASN A 143 -4.00 -5.85 6.88
N ALA A 144 -2.96 -5.16 7.33
CA ALA A 144 -2.95 -3.73 7.60
C ALA A 144 -2.52 -2.91 6.36
N SER A 145 -3.22 -3.16 5.26
CA SER A 145 -3.08 -2.58 3.91
C SER A 145 -2.01 -3.15 2.98
N LEU A 146 -2.22 -2.90 1.68
CA LEU A 146 -1.27 -2.99 0.57
C LEU A 146 -1.27 -1.65 -0.22
N LEU A 147 -0.50 -1.60 -1.32
CA LEU A 147 -0.21 -0.35 -2.05
C LEU A 147 -1.38 0.14 -2.92
N ASP A 148 -2.00 -0.76 -3.69
CA ASP A 148 -3.15 -0.52 -4.55
C ASP A 148 -3.82 -1.86 -4.92
N GLU A 149 -5.00 -1.83 -5.56
CA GLU A 149 -5.74 -3.05 -5.92
C GLU A 149 -4.94 -3.98 -6.83
N ALA A 150 -4.22 -3.42 -7.81
CA ALA A 150 -3.52 -4.18 -8.82
C ALA A 150 -2.33 -4.95 -8.23
N THR A 151 -1.58 -4.32 -7.31
CA THR A 151 -0.52 -4.96 -6.54
C THR A 151 -1.08 -5.94 -5.52
N ALA A 152 -2.23 -5.66 -4.89
CA ALA A 152 -2.91 -6.61 -4.00
C ALA A 152 -3.32 -7.89 -4.73
N ALA A 153 -3.85 -7.78 -5.94
CA ALA A 153 -4.16 -8.92 -6.80
C ALA A 153 -2.91 -9.72 -7.18
N ALA A 154 -1.80 -9.04 -7.48
CA ALA A 154 -0.53 -9.72 -7.75
C ALA A 154 0.04 -10.44 -6.52
N GLU A 155 -0.13 -9.88 -5.32
CA GLU A 155 0.21 -10.57 -4.08
C GLU A 155 -0.69 -11.78 -3.82
N ALA A 156 -1.99 -11.70 -4.14
CA ALA A 156 -2.89 -12.86 -4.09
C ALA A 156 -2.43 -13.99 -5.04
N MET A 157 -2.01 -13.65 -6.27
CA MET A 157 -1.42 -14.61 -7.19
C MET A 157 -0.14 -15.25 -6.62
N ALA A 158 0.78 -14.44 -6.09
CA ALA A 158 2.01 -14.94 -5.48
C ALA A 158 1.74 -15.84 -4.26
N MET A 159 0.72 -15.50 -3.48
CA MET A 159 0.25 -16.28 -2.34
C MET A 159 -0.32 -17.62 -2.79
N CYS A 160 -1.22 -17.67 -3.80
CA CYS A 160 -1.73 -18.92 -4.37
C CYS A 160 -0.60 -19.82 -4.90
N TYR A 161 0.33 -19.24 -5.67
CA TYR A 161 1.50 -19.93 -6.19
C TYR A 161 2.37 -20.53 -5.08
N THR A 162 2.61 -19.77 -4.01
CA THR A 162 3.39 -20.24 -2.86
C THR A 162 2.69 -21.35 -2.09
N ILE A 163 1.37 -21.26 -1.92
CA ILE A 163 0.59 -22.30 -1.23
C ILE A 163 0.62 -23.61 -2.02
N ALA A 164 0.39 -23.57 -3.33
CA ALA A 164 0.50 -24.74 -4.20
C ALA A 164 1.92 -25.37 -4.12
N ARG A 165 2.97 -24.57 -4.16
CA ARG A 165 4.33 -25.10 -4.03
C ARG A 165 4.60 -25.79 -2.69
N ASN A 166 3.99 -25.32 -1.61
CA ASN A 166 4.16 -25.93 -0.29
C ASN A 166 3.49 -27.30 -0.17
N THR A 167 2.52 -27.62 -1.04
CA THR A 167 1.90 -28.96 -1.11
C THR A 167 2.65 -29.92 -2.04
N GLY A 168 3.79 -29.49 -2.60
CA GLY A 168 4.59 -30.26 -3.56
C GLY A 168 4.16 -30.07 -5.02
N ASP A 169 3.19 -29.21 -5.28
CA ASP A 169 2.67 -28.96 -6.63
C ASP A 169 3.54 -27.93 -7.38
N GLU A 170 3.98 -28.27 -8.58
CA GLU A 170 4.74 -27.36 -9.47
C GLU A 170 3.84 -26.56 -10.42
N ARG A 171 2.61 -26.23 -9.98
CA ARG A 171 1.62 -25.49 -10.77
C ARG A 171 2.13 -24.09 -11.13
N LYS A 172 2.22 -23.79 -12.43
CA LYS A 172 2.75 -22.51 -12.95
C LYS A 172 1.77 -21.70 -13.77
N GLU A 173 0.52 -22.12 -13.92
CA GLU A 173 -0.52 -21.34 -14.60
C GLU A 173 -1.40 -20.62 -13.57
N PHE A 174 -1.77 -19.37 -13.84
CA PHE A 174 -2.74 -18.62 -13.04
C PHE A 174 -3.79 -18.03 -13.96
N PHE A 175 -5.07 -18.28 -13.68
CA PHE A 175 -6.16 -17.77 -14.50
C PHE A 175 -6.61 -16.38 -14.02
N VAL A 176 -6.90 -15.48 -14.96
CA VAL A 176 -7.45 -14.16 -14.66
C VAL A 176 -8.69 -13.94 -15.50
N SER A 177 -9.82 -13.65 -14.86
CA SER A 177 -11.02 -13.26 -15.59
C SER A 177 -10.74 -12.01 -16.42
N ARG A 178 -11.14 -12.02 -17.70
CA ARG A 178 -11.07 -10.84 -18.58
C ARG A 178 -11.91 -9.66 -18.06
N ASP A 179 -12.81 -9.93 -17.13
CA ASP A 179 -13.72 -8.96 -16.55
C ASP A 179 -13.10 -8.22 -15.34
N CYS A 180 -11.84 -8.51 -15.00
CA CYS A 180 -11.05 -7.69 -14.07
C CYS A 180 -10.69 -6.34 -14.69
N HIS A 181 -10.36 -5.35 -13.85
CA HIS A 181 -9.88 -4.07 -14.36
C HIS A 181 -8.58 -4.24 -15.18
N PRO A 182 -8.42 -3.51 -16.30
CA PRO A 182 -7.30 -3.72 -17.22
C PRO A 182 -5.94 -3.43 -16.58
N GLN A 183 -5.85 -2.44 -15.67
CA GLN A 183 -4.62 -2.17 -14.93
C GLN A 183 -4.26 -3.29 -13.96
N THR A 184 -5.25 -3.98 -13.39
CA THR A 184 -5.04 -5.15 -12.52
C THR A 184 -4.40 -6.28 -13.33
N LEU A 185 -4.92 -6.56 -14.53
CA LEU A 185 -4.34 -7.55 -15.44
C LEU A 185 -2.90 -7.19 -15.86
N ALA A 186 -2.63 -5.93 -16.18
CA ALA A 186 -1.30 -5.49 -16.60
C ALA A 186 -0.24 -5.68 -15.49
N VAL A 187 -0.58 -5.35 -14.24
CA VAL A 187 0.32 -5.56 -13.09
C VAL A 187 0.53 -7.04 -12.81
N LEU A 188 -0.53 -7.86 -12.89
CA LEU A 188 -0.42 -9.32 -12.75
C LEU A 188 0.55 -9.92 -13.77
N GLN A 189 0.40 -9.57 -15.05
CA GLN A 189 1.29 -10.04 -16.11
C GLN A 189 2.75 -9.66 -15.83
N THR A 190 2.98 -8.41 -15.43
CA THR A 190 4.32 -7.90 -15.08
C THR A 190 4.92 -8.65 -13.89
N ARG A 191 4.13 -8.97 -12.88
CA ARG A 191 4.59 -9.67 -11.66
C ARG A 191 4.75 -11.18 -11.88
N ALA A 192 4.01 -11.75 -12.81
CA ALA A 192 4.06 -13.18 -13.14
C ALA A 192 5.34 -13.55 -13.90
N GLU A 193 5.81 -12.69 -14.80
CA GLU A 193 6.98 -12.91 -15.65
C GLU A 193 8.25 -13.34 -14.89
N PRO A 194 8.76 -12.58 -13.89
CA PRO A 194 9.99 -12.97 -13.17
C PRO A 194 9.82 -14.22 -12.29
N LEU A 195 8.58 -14.63 -11.99
CA LEU A 195 8.27 -15.84 -11.24
C LEU A 195 8.06 -17.06 -12.14
N GLY A 196 8.06 -16.87 -13.48
CA GLY A 196 7.75 -17.92 -14.44
C GLY A 196 6.30 -18.42 -14.35
N ILE A 197 5.38 -17.57 -13.86
CA ILE A 197 3.94 -17.87 -13.83
C ILE A 197 3.33 -17.48 -15.18
N VAL A 198 2.56 -18.37 -15.78
CA VAL A 198 1.87 -18.17 -17.04
C VAL A 198 0.45 -17.69 -16.77
N ILE A 199 0.16 -16.43 -17.10
CA ILE A 199 -1.20 -15.88 -17.01
C ILE A 199 -2.07 -16.43 -18.15
N LYS A 200 -3.24 -16.97 -17.79
CA LYS A 200 -4.30 -17.36 -18.73
C LYS A 200 -5.49 -16.43 -18.54
N THR A 201 -5.78 -15.59 -19.53
CA THR A 201 -6.94 -14.68 -19.48
C THR A 201 -8.12 -15.26 -20.25
N GLY A 202 -9.32 -15.18 -19.69
CA GLY A 202 -10.52 -15.71 -20.35
C GLY A 202 -11.82 -15.34 -19.65
N VAL A 203 -12.94 -15.90 -20.12
CA VAL A 203 -14.24 -15.77 -19.46
C VAL A 203 -14.27 -16.73 -18.28
N ALA A 204 -14.73 -16.26 -17.10
CA ALA A 204 -14.76 -17.09 -15.89
C ALA A 204 -15.51 -18.42 -16.07
N SER A 205 -16.62 -18.44 -16.80
CA SER A 205 -17.41 -19.67 -17.06
C SER A 205 -16.73 -20.67 -18.00
N SER A 206 -15.64 -20.29 -18.68
CA SER A 206 -14.91 -21.14 -19.62
C SER A 206 -13.64 -21.75 -19.04
N VAL A 207 -13.31 -21.44 -17.77
CA VAL A 207 -12.09 -21.95 -17.15
C VAL A 207 -12.22 -23.45 -16.88
N ASP A 208 -11.21 -24.19 -17.29
CA ASP A 208 -11.07 -25.61 -16.96
C ASP A 208 -10.22 -25.74 -15.70
N CYS A 209 -10.88 -25.93 -14.54
CA CYS A 209 -10.21 -26.09 -13.25
C CYS A 209 -9.43 -27.40 -13.15
N SER A 210 -9.70 -28.40 -14.00
CA SER A 210 -9.01 -29.70 -13.98
C SER A 210 -7.57 -29.64 -14.53
N ARG A 211 -7.17 -28.49 -15.09
CA ARG A 211 -5.83 -28.26 -15.62
C ARG A 211 -4.78 -28.49 -14.52
N PRO A 212 -3.85 -29.45 -14.70
CA PRO A 212 -2.91 -29.84 -13.65
C PRO A 212 -1.87 -28.76 -13.32
N GLN A 213 -1.79 -27.70 -14.11
CA GLN A 213 -0.83 -26.61 -13.93
C GLN A 213 -1.44 -25.37 -13.25
N LEU A 214 -2.75 -25.35 -12.98
CA LEU A 214 -3.45 -24.15 -12.48
C LEU A 214 -3.25 -23.97 -10.96
N CYS A 215 -2.48 -22.97 -10.54
CA CYS A 215 -2.21 -22.70 -9.12
C CYS A 215 -3.26 -21.81 -8.46
N GLY A 216 -4.06 -21.09 -9.24
CA GLY A 216 -5.12 -20.24 -8.71
C GLY A 216 -5.85 -19.49 -9.82
N LEU A 217 -6.90 -18.79 -9.42
CA LEU A 217 -7.69 -17.95 -10.32
C LEU A 217 -8.10 -16.64 -9.65
N LEU A 218 -8.10 -15.55 -10.43
CA LEU A 218 -8.60 -14.23 -10.03
C LEU A 218 -9.89 -13.90 -10.76
N LEU A 219 -10.91 -13.55 -9.98
CA LEU A 219 -12.21 -13.06 -10.44
C LEU A 219 -12.38 -11.60 -10.00
N GLN A 220 -13.31 -10.87 -10.62
CA GLN A 220 -13.72 -9.52 -10.17
C GLN A 220 -15.22 -9.53 -9.85
N TYR A 221 -15.59 -8.94 -8.71
CA TYR A 221 -16.96 -8.93 -8.19
C TYR A 221 -17.28 -7.60 -7.51
N PRO A 222 -18.10 -6.69 -8.09
CA PRO A 222 -18.63 -6.73 -9.45
C PRO A 222 -17.53 -6.64 -10.52
N ALA A 223 -17.85 -7.07 -11.74
CA ALA A 223 -16.96 -6.99 -12.90
C ALA A 223 -16.63 -5.54 -13.29
N THR A 224 -15.61 -5.36 -14.13
CA THR A 224 -15.17 -4.04 -14.61
C THR A 224 -16.24 -3.28 -15.40
N ASP A 225 -17.23 -3.97 -15.95
CA ASP A 225 -18.39 -3.41 -16.66
C ASP A 225 -19.62 -3.26 -15.75
N GLY A 226 -19.49 -3.61 -14.46
CA GLY A 226 -20.52 -3.54 -13.45
C GLY A 226 -21.36 -4.81 -13.29
N TYR A 227 -21.12 -5.87 -14.08
CA TYR A 227 -21.92 -7.09 -13.97
C TYR A 227 -21.67 -7.87 -12.67
N VAL A 228 -22.73 -8.40 -12.07
CA VAL A 228 -22.67 -9.20 -10.83
C VAL A 228 -22.95 -10.65 -11.19
N SER A 229 -21.94 -11.52 -11.04
CA SER A 229 -22.05 -12.95 -11.31
C SER A 229 -22.13 -13.77 -10.03
N ASP A 230 -22.79 -14.92 -10.08
CA ASP A 230 -22.66 -15.95 -9.05
C ASP A 230 -21.51 -16.89 -9.41
N PHE A 231 -20.47 -16.90 -8.57
CA PHE A 231 -19.29 -17.73 -8.74
C PHE A 231 -19.31 -19.02 -7.90
N SER A 232 -20.39 -19.29 -7.15
CA SER A 232 -20.46 -20.42 -6.20
C SER A 232 -20.06 -21.75 -6.86
N THR A 233 -20.63 -22.08 -8.02
CA THR A 233 -20.31 -23.33 -8.74
C THR A 233 -18.85 -23.38 -9.19
N LEU A 234 -18.31 -22.27 -9.68
CA LEU A 234 -16.92 -22.20 -10.13
C LEU A 234 -15.94 -22.38 -8.97
N VAL A 235 -16.23 -21.78 -7.82
CA VAL A 235 -15.43 -21.95 -6.61
C VAL A 235 -15.42 -23.41 -6.16
N THR A 236 -16.58 -24.07 -6.13
CA THR A 236 -16.65 -25.51 -5.82
C THR A 236 -15.78 -26.35 -6.77
N GLN A 237 -15.88 -26.11 -8.08
CA GLN A 237 -15.08 -26.83 -9.08
C GLN A 237 -13.57 -26.57 -8.92
N ALA A 238 -13.18 -25.34 -8.59
CA ALA A 238 -11.79 -24.98 -8.32
C ALA A 238 -11.25 -25.75 -7.11
N HIS A 239 -12.02 -25.79 -6.01
CA HIS A 239 -11.64 -26.48 -4.79
C HIS A 239 -11.54 -28.00 -4.96
N GLU A 240 -12.44 -28.61 -5.74
CA GLU A 240 -12.36 -30.04 -6.09
C GLU A 240 -11.06 -30.38 -6.84
N ALA A 241 -10.49 -29.42 -7.58
CA ALA A 241 -9.20 -29.54 -8.25
C ALA A 241 -8.00 -29.02 -7.41
N GLY A 242 -8.23 -28.63 -6.15
CA GLY A 242 -7.22 -28.05 -5.26
C GLY A 242 -6.67 -26.70 -5.73
N VAL A 243 -7.48 -25.92 -6.47
CA VAL A 243 -7.14 -24.60 -6.99
C VAL A 243 -7.75 -23.52 -6.10
N LEU A 244 -6.95 -22.52 -5.70
CA LEU A 244 -7.41 -21.40 -4.87
C LEU A 244 -8.08 -20.30 -5.69
N VAL A 245 -9.09 -19.67 -5.10
CA VAL A 245 -9.87 -18.59 -5.71
C VAL A 245 -9.63 -17.27 -5.00
N ALA A 246 -9.07 -16.30 -5.73
CA ALA A 246 -8.98 -14.91 -5.33
C ALA A 246 -10.08 -14.07 -6.00
N VAL A 247 -10.63 -13.10 -5.29
CA VAL A 247 -11.67 -12.19 -5.80
C VAL A 247 -11.27 -10.74 -5.54
N ALA A 248 -11.07 -9.97 -6.60
CA ALA A 248 -10.99 -8.52 -6.54
C ALA A 248 -12.41 -7.93 -6.41
N THR A 249 -12.65 -7.08 -5.42
CA THR A 249 -14.00 -6.64 -5.03
C THR A 249 -14.05 -5.21 -4.51
N ASP A 250 -15.27 -4.68 -4.38
CA ASP A 250 -15.58 -3.34 -3.92
C ASP A 250 -16.29 -3.39 -2.56
N LEU A 251 -15.68 -2.83 -1.51
CA LEU A 251 -16.23 -2.88 -0.15
C LEU A 251 -17.59 -2.19 -0.01
N LEU A 252 -17.89 -1.16 -0.80
CA LEU A 252 -19.21 -0.52 -0.75
C LEU A 252 -20.26 -1.43 -1.38
N ALA A 253 -19.94 -2.11 -2.48
CA ALA A 253 -20.84 -3.08 -3.10
C ALA A 253 -21.16 -4.24 -2.13
N LEU A 254 -20.18 -4.70 -1.35
CA LEU A 254 -20.35 -5.76 -0.35
C LEU A 254 -21.25 -5.39 0.84
N THR A 255 -21.66 -4.13 0.97
CA THR A 255 -22.69 -3.76 1.97
C THR A 255 -24.08 -4.28 1.59
N LEU A 256 -24.29 -4.63 0.32
CA LEU A 256 -25.57 -5.14 -0.22
C LEU A 256 -25.42 -6.52 -0.87
N LEU A 257 -24.25 -6.80 -1.44
CA LEU A 257 -23.96 -8.04 -2.14
C LEU A 257 -23.47 -9.13 -1.18
N ARG A 258 -23.75 -10.39 -1.53
CA ARG A 258 -23.19 -11.56 -0.86
C ARG A 258 -21.65 -11.47 -0.88
N SER A 259 -21.03 -11.62 0.28
CA SER A 259 -19.57 -11.46 0.39
C SER A 259 -18.78 -12.60 -0.27
N PRO A 260 -17.52 -12.38 -0.70
CA PRO A 260 -16.67 -13.43 -1.26
C PRO A 260 -16.50 -14.67 -0.37
N GLY A 261 -16.34 -14.47 0.94
CA GLY A 261 -16.22 -15.57 1.89
C GLY A 261 -17.47 -16.44 1.95
N GLU A 262 -18.66 -15.87 1.80
CA GLU A 262 -19.92 -16.61 1.83
C GLU A 262 -20.10 -17.55 0.63
N PHE A 263 -19.56 -17.22 -0.54
CA PHE A 263 -19.54 -18.12 -1.71
C PHE A 263 -18.23 -18.90 -1.86
N GLY A 264 -17.37 -18.86 -0.84
CA GLY A 264 -16.24 -19.77 -0.68
C GLY A 264 -14.90 -19.27 -1.23
N ALA A 265 -14.75 -17.99 -1.58
CA ALA A 265 -13.46 -17.46 -1.99
C ALA A 265 -12.38 -17.70 -0.90
N ASP A 266 -11.12 -17.85 -1.31
CA ASP A 266 -9.99 -18.07 -0.41
C ASP A 266 -9.25 -16.78 -0.07
N ILE A 267 -9.27 -15.83 -1.00
CA ILE A 267 -8.64 -14.51 -0.89
C ILE A 267 -9.60 -13.46 -1.46
N ALA A 268 -9.75 -12.33 -0.77
CA ALA A 268 -10.41 -11.14 -1.32
C ALA A 268 -9.44 -9.96 -1.32
N VAL A 269 -9.41 -9.20 -2.40
CA VAL A 269 -8.56 -8.00 -2.56
C VAL A 269 -9.37 -6.85 -3.13
N GLY A 270 -8.85 -5.63 -3.02
CA GLY A 270 -9.49 -4.46 -3.61
C GLY A 270 -8.95 -3.16 -3.03
N SER A 271 -9.58 -2.06 -3.40
CA SER A 271 -9.28 -0.73 -2.87
C SER A 271 -10.30 -0.32 -1.81
N THR A 272 -9.85 0.36 -0.75
CA THR A 272 -10.74 1.04 0.21
C THR A 272 -10.97 2.52 -0.15
N GLN A 273 -10.52 2.97 -1.34
CA GLN A 273 -10.55 4.38 -1.74
C GLN A 273 -11.91 5.05 -1.52
N ARG A 274 -12.99 4.42 -1.99
CA ARG A 274 -14.33 5.01 -1.94
C ARG A 274 -14.95 5.07 -0.54
N PHE A 275 -14.26 4.56 0.48
CA PHE A 275 -14.59 4.79 1.90
C PHE A 275 -13.95 6.10 2.39
N GLY A 276 -14.26 7.19 1.70
CA GLY A 276 -13.92 8.55 2.13
C GLY A 276 -12.51 9.03 1.81
N VAL A 277 -11.76 8.38 0.91
CA VAL A 277 -10.44 8.86 0.47
C VAL A 277 -10.54 9.49 -0.93
N PRO A 278 -10.02 10.71 -1.16
CA PRO A 278 -10.14 11.38 -2.47
C PRO A 278 -9.45 10.58 -3.59
N ILE A 279 -9.94 10.67 -4.84
CA ILE A 279 -9.34 10.00 -6.01
C ILE A 279 -7.87 10.40 -6.22
N SER A 280 -7.53 11.67 -5.95
CA SER A 280 -6.15 12.19 -5.94
C SER A 280 -5.31 11.80 -7.16
N PHE A 281 -5.94 11.69 -8.33
CA PHE A 281 -5.30 11.28 -9.60
C PHE A 281 -4.51 9.95 -9.50
N GLY A 282 -4.99 9.01 -8.68
CA GLY A 282 -4.48 7.63 -8.61
C GLY A 282 -4.10 7.14 -7.21
N GLY A 283 -3.93 8.03 -6.23
CA GLY A 283 -3.56 7.63 -4.87
C GLY A 283 -3.12 8.79 -3.97
N PRO A 284 -2.77 8.50 -2.70
CA PRO A 284 -2.61 7.17 -2.12
C PRO A 284 -3.93 6.56 -1.61
N HIS A 285 -4.13 5.25 -1.84
CA HIS A 285 -5.29 4.51 -1.36
C HIS A 285 -4.87 3.19 -0.73
N ALA A 286 -5.35 2.89 0.47
CA ALA A 286 -5.11 1.59 1.07
C ALA A 286 -5.84 0.51 0.27
N ALA A 287 -5.08 -0.45 -0.27
CA ALA A 287 -5.66 -1.69 -0.73
C ALA A 287 -5.80 -2.67 0.42
N PHE A 288 -6.73 -3.61 0.32
CA PHE A 288 -6.90 -4.67 1.29
C PHE A 288 -6.54 -6.04 0.69
N LEU A 289 -6.10 -6.95 1.55
CA LEU A 289 -6.09 -8.38 1.28
C LEU A 289 -6.63 -9.11 2.50
N ALA A 290 -7.70 -9.88 2.30
CA ALA A 290 -8.29 -10.77 3.29
C ALA A 290 -8.22 -12.23 2.82
N THR A 291 -8.14 -13.17 3.74
CA THR A 291 -7.96 -14.60 3.44
C THR A 291 -8.41 -15.50 4.60
N ARG A 292 -8.39 -16.82 4.37
CA ARG A 292 -8.62 -17.84 5.40
C ARG A 292 -7.49 -17.87 6.43
N GLU A 293 -7.84 -18.18 7.68
CA GLU A 293 -6.90 -18.20 8.82
C GLU A 293 -5.70 -19.15 8.62
N GLU A 294 -5.91 -20.25 7.90
CA GLU A 294 -4.86 -21.24 7.62
C GLU A 294 -3.71 -20.68 6.76
N TYR A 295 -3.96 -19.64 5.97
CA TYR A 295 -2.95 -19.02 5.09
C TYR A 295 -2.26 -17.79 5.70
N LYS A 296 -2.48 -17.51 7.00
CA LYS A 296 -1.87 -16.36 7.69
C LYS A 296 -0.35 -16.29 7.61
N ARG A 297 0.33 -17.42 7.40
CA ARG A 297 1.79 -17.49 7.30
C ARG A 297 2.31 -17.05 5.92
N GLN A 298 1.44 -16.99 4.91
CA GLN A 298 1.74 -16.57 3.54
C GLN A 298 1.26 -15.15 3.25
N MET A 299 0.45 -14.56 4.14
CA MET A 299 -0.08 -13.22 3.99
C MET A 299 1.04 -12.17 3.78
N PRO A 300 0.91 -11.27 2.80
CA PRO A 300 1.84 -10.16 2.57
C PRO A 300 1.60 -9.01 3.55
N GLY A 301 2.64 -8.22 3.80
CA GLY A 301 2.54 -7.01 4.60
C GLY A 301 2.28 -7.23 6.09
N ARG A 302 1.97 -6.13 6.76
CA ARG A 302 1.81 -6.07 8.21
C ARG A 302 0.46 -6.67 8.61
N LEU A 303 0.44 -7.29 9.78
CA LEU A 303 -0.79 -7.77 10.42
C LEU A 303 -0.80 -7.32 11.87
N VAL A 304 -1.81 -6.57 12.25
CA VAL A 304 -2.00 -6.12 13.63
C VAL A 304 -2.77 -7.20 14.40
N GLY A 305 -2.30 -7.52 15.61
CA GLY A 305 -2.92 -8.52 16.47
C GLY A 305 -3.05 -8.02 17.91
N VAL A 306 -4.09 -8.50 18.58
CA VAL A 306 -4.30 -8.29 20.02
C VAL A 306 -3.41 -9.27 20.79
N SER A 307 -2.74 -8.74 21.81
CA SER A 307 -1.86 -9.44 22.74
C SER A 307 -2.18 -8.97 24.16
N LYS A 308 -1.29 -9.25 25.11
CA LYS A 308 -1.32 -8.71 26.48
C LYS A 308 -0.02 -8.00 26.84
N ASP A 309 -0.11 -6.98 27.68
CA ASP A 309 1.05 -6.31 28.30
C ASP A 309 1.58 -7.08 29.52
N VAL A 310 2.58 -6.51 30.19
CA VAL A 310 3.20 -7.08 31.41
C VAL A 310 2.25 -7.15 32.61
N THR A 311 1.17 -6.38 32.60
CA THR A 311 0.13 -6.38 33.65
C THR A 311 -1.04 -7.32 33.31
N GLY A 312 -0.99 -7.97 32.14
CA GLY A 312 -2.04 -8.86 31.64
C GLY A 312 -3.19 -8.15 30.94
N LYS A 313 -3.11 -6.83 30.72
CA LYS A 313 -4.16 -6.07 30.01
C LYS A 313 -4.04 -6.28 28.50
N PRO A 314 -5.16 -6.29 27.74
CA PRO A 314 -5.11 -6.30 26.29
C PRO A 314 -4.28 -5.15 25.73
N ALA A 315 -3.39 -5.47 24.79
CA ALA A 315 -2.53 -4.50 24.11
C ALA A 315 -2.32 -4.93 22.66
N ILE A 316 -2.20 -3.96 21.75
CA ILE A 316 -2.16 -4.21 20.31
C ILE A 316 -0.71 -4.14 19.81
N ARG A 317 -0.30 -5.01 18.89
CA ARG A 317 1.03 -4.95 18.27
C ARG A 317 1.03 -5.51 16.85
N LEU A 318 2.10 -5.25 16.10
CA LEU A 318 2.40 -6.00 14.89
C LEU A 318 2.67 -7.48 15.24
N SER A 319 2.08 -8.38 14.47
CA SER A 319 2.05 -9.83 14.70
C SER A 319 2.59 -10.60 13.49
N LEU A 320 3.09 -11.81 13.74
CA LEU A 320 3.68 -12.69 12.71
C LEU A 320 4.74 -11.98 11.85
N GLN A 321 5.54 -11.09 12.45
CA GLN A 321 6.50 -10.23 11.75
C GLN A 321 7.62 -11.01 11.04
N THR A 322 7.82 -12.28 11.41
CA THR A 322 8.78 -13.17 10.72
C THR A 322 8.44 -13.40 9.26
N ARG A 323 7.24 -13.04 8.78
CA ARG A 323 6.89 -13.04 7.36
C ARG A 323 7.53 -11.90 6.57
N GLU A 324 7.86 -10.79 7.24
CA GLU A 324 8.22 -9.53 6.60
C GLU A 324 9.71 -9.44 6.23
N GLN A 325 10.01 -8.56 5.26
CA GLN A 325 11.36 -8.39 4.67
C GLN A 325 12.47 -8.09 5.69
N HIS A 326 12.16 -7.40 6.78
CA HIS A 326 13.18 -6.99 7.76
C HIS A 326 13.70 -8.17 8.61
N ILE A 327 12.98 -9.29 8.65
CA ILE A 327 13.41 -10.54 9.30
C ILE A 327 13.82 -11.58 8.26
N ARG A 328 12.97 -11.83 7.26
CA ARG A 328 13.17 -12.94 6.31
C ARG A 328 13.85 -12.58 4.99
N ARG A 329 14.03 -11.29 4.70
CA ARG A 329 14.73 -10.79 3.51
C ARG A 329 14.17 -11.44 2.24
N GLU A 330 14.99 -12.13 1.45
CA GLU A 330 14.60 -12.82 0.23
C GLU A 330 13.58 -13.96 0.43
N LYS A 331 13.41 -14.46 1.66
CA LYS A 331 12.43 -15.50 2.03
C LYS A 331 11.14 -14.93 2.60
N ALA A 332 10.97 -13.60 2.59
CA ALA A 332 9.76 -12.94 3.05
C ALA A 332 8.58 -13.26 2.12
N THR A 333 7.36 -13.06 2.61
CA THR A 333 6.15 -13.28 1.81
C THR A 333 5.97 -12.24 0.71
N SER A 334 6.54 -11.04 0.89
CA SER A 334 6.54 -9.93 -0.06
C SER A 334 7.72 -8.99 0.24
N ASN A 335 8.07 -8.15 -0.73
CA ASN A 335 9.05 -7.08 -0.55
C ASN A 335 8.46 -5.79 0.05
N ILE A 336 7.14 -5.74 0.30
CA ILE A 336 6.48 -4.56 0.87
C ILE A 336 7.06 -4.17 2.24
N CYS A 337 7.21 -2.87 2.48
CA CYS A 337 7.73 -2.31 3.73
C CYS A 337 6.90 -1.10 4.20
N THR A 338 7.01 0.02 3.48
CA THR A 338 6.04 1.11 3.56
C THR A 338 4.77 0.65 2.84
N ALA A 339 3.63 0.85 3.48
CA ALA A 339 2.31 0.57 2.94
C ALA A 339 1.44 1.82 3.10
N GLN A 340 0.11 1.69 2.99
CA GLN A 340 -0.84 2.80 3.12
C GLN A 340 -1.55 2.70 4.47
N VAL A 341 -0.86 3.16 5.52
CA VAL A 341 -1.24 3.00 6.94
C VAL A 341 -2.08 4.16 7.45
#